data_AF-A0A0F8XI07-F1
#
_entry.id   AF-A0A0F8XI07-F1
#
_cell.length_a   1.000
_cell.length_b   1.000
_cell.length_c   1.000
_cell.angle_alpha   90.00
_cell.angle_beta   90.00
_cell.angle_gamma   90.00
#
_symmetry.space_group_name_H-M   'P 1'
#
loop_
_entity.id
_entity.type
_entity.pdbx_description
1 polymer ?
#
loop_
_entity_poly.entity_id
_entity_poly.type
_entity_poly.pdbx_seq_one_letter_code
_entity_poly.pdbx_strand_id
1 'polypeptide(L)'
;FIKQISPIHQIHPEYPVCQVSPICPNYPVSPVNRLSPVNRLNPLAYPHGRSLKRNYWKANDPLDPVTHVIAGTVISKLWFKKKWAMQVIVLSALLPDIDYISALFSPEAFFVYRRGITHGIAFMLLAPVLVSVIASKANGGRKPVRRHFEEYYYLSLIGILSHVFLDLFTPYGVRALAPFDARYYSFASVYYLDPVIALVLFAGFMVSRRKRKYAVKALAVALVICLVYLGGRTAIRHAAFSFARAKLDNYIVRSISPMPLSLWQWWYVARLADGSKRTGVIDLLAGNSYEAAAYPPDSRSSLAAVARRTRLASGFLDVFPDAHVEASKDGEGHTVVTFRALSYSFMNEFKFTVMVYLNSSGKVAGRKAVF
;
A
#
# COMPACT_ATOMS: atom_id res chain seq x y z
N PHE A 1 -1.92 -21.30 7.55
CA PHE A 1 -1.16 -20.06 7.81
C PHE A 1 -0.29 -19.60 6.62
N ILE A 2 0.50 -20.47 5.96
CA ILE A 2 1.41 -20.05 4.86
C ILE A 2 0.70 -19.74 3.51
N LYS A 3 -0.53 -20.21 3.25
CA LYS A 3 -1.31 -19.87 2.04
C LYS A 3 -1.90 -18.45 2.00
N GLN A 4 -1.80 -17.66 3.08
CA GLN A 4 -2.49 -16.37 3.21
C GLN A 4 -1.62 -15.15 2.86
N ILE A 5 -0.30 -15.29 2.89
CA ILE A 5 0.63 -14.28 2.40
C ILE A 5 0.81 -14.56 0.90
N SER A 6 -0.08 -14.00 0.09
CA SER A 6 0.07 -14.09 -1.37
C SER A 6 0.97 -12.95 -1.85
N PRO A 7 1.90 -13.21 -2.78
CA PRO A 7 2.51 -12.11 -3.52
C PRO A 7 1.38 -11.35 -4.22
N ILE A 8 1.52 -10.02 -4.36
CA ILE A 8 0.57 -9.18 -5.10
C ILE A 8 0.38 -9.70 -6.56
N HIS A 9 1.21 -10.64 -7.02
CA HIS A 9 1.32 -11.13 -8.39
C HIS A 9 0.92 -12.61 -8.57
N GLN A 10 -0.06 -13.18 -7.88
CA GLN A 10 -0.62 -14.47 -8.34
C GLN A 10 -1.40 -14.28 -9.65
N ILE A 11 -0.67 -14.33 -10.75
CA ILE A 11 -1.14 -14.62 -12.11
C ILE A 11 -1.19 -16.14 -12.19
N HIS A 12 -2.38 -16.71 -12.37
CA HIS A 12 -2.52 -18.10 -12.82
C HIS A 12 -2.28 -18.13 -14.34
N PRO A 13 -1.41 -19.02 -14.86
CA PRO A 13 -1.14 -19.12 -16.29
C PRO A 13 -2.15 -20.04 -17.00
N GLU A 14 -2.37 -19.71 -18.27
CA GLU A 14 -2.97 -20.50 -19.36
C GLU A 14 -4.49 -20.72 -19.35
N TYR A 15 -5.13 -20.50 -20.51
CA TYR A 15 -6.11 -21.34 -21.21
C TYR A 15 -6.80 -20.55 -22.37
N PRO A 16 -7.36 -21.25 -23.37
CA PRO A 16 -7.00 -21.06 -24.78
C PRO A 16 -7.82 -20.00 -25.52
N VAL A 17 -7.29 -19.60 -26.67
CA VAL A 17 -7.94 -18.79 -27.70
C VAL A 17 -9.20 -19.50 -28.18
N CYS A 18 -10.38 -18.96 -27.86
CA CYS A 18 -11.63 -19.34 -28.53
C CYS A 18 -12.00 -18.31 -29.60
N GLN A 19 -12.24 -18.85 -30.79
CA GLN A 19 -12.56 -18.15 -32.02
C GLN A 19 -13.89 -17.39 -31.95
N VAL A 20 -13.95 -16.34 -32.76
CA VAL A 20 -15.04 -15.39 -32.97
C VAL A 20 -16.33 -16.07 -33.41
N SER A 21 -17.48 -15.65 -32.84
CA SER A 21 -18.73 -15.52 -33.61
C SER A 21 -19.68 -14.48 -32.97
N PRO A 22 -20.44 -13.69 -33.75
CA PRO A 22 -21.20 -12.54 -33.28
C PRO A 22 -22.66 -12.92 -33.01
N ILE A 23 -23.24 -12.45 -31.90
CA ILE A 23 -24.67 -12.12 -31.72
C ILE A 23 -24.79 -11.49 -30.31
N CYS A 24 -25.12 -10.20 -30.24
CA CYS A 24 -25.51 -9.52 -29.00
C CYS A 24 -27.04 -9.38 -28.97
N PRO A 25 -27.77 -9.89 -27.96
CA PRO A 25 -29.10 -9.40 -27.65
C PRO A 25 -29.04 -8.23 -26.65
N ASN A 26 -29.70 -7.14 -26.99
CA ASN A 26 -29.90 -5.96 -26.15
C ASN A 26 -30.65 -6.32 -24.85
N TYR A 27 -30.07 -6.02 -23.69
CA TYR A 27 -30.80 -5.98 -22.42
C TYR A 27 -31.05 -4.53 -21.98
N PRO A 28 -32.28 -4.18 -21.55
CA PRO A 28 -32.61 -2.83 -21.13
C PRO A 28 -32.01 -2.50 -19.76
N VAL A 29 -31.41 -1.31 -19.65
CA VAL A 29 -30.81 -0.77 -18.43
C VAL A 29 -31.95 -0.24 -17.53
N SER A 30 -32.14 -0.84 -16.36
CA SER A 30 -33.10 -0.35 -15.35
C SER A 30 -32.64 0.99 -14.75
N PRO A 31 -33.58 1.88 -14.36
CA PRO A 31 -33.27 3.25 -13.97
C PRO A 31 -32.58 3.31 -12.59
N VAL A 32 -31.48 4.05 -12.56
CA VAL A 32 -30.65 4.34 -11.38
C VAL A 32 -31.44 5.15 -10.35
N ASN A 33 -31.81 4.52 -9.22
CA ASN A 33 -32.29 5.26 -8.06
C ASN A 33 -31.12 5.94 -7.35
N ARG A 34 -31.00 7.23 -7.68
CA ARG A 34 -30.44 8.39 -6.96
C ARG A 34 -29.87 8.09 -5.55
N LEU A 35 -28.56 7.87 -5.47
CA LEU A 35 -27.75 8.27 -4.32
C LEU A 35 -27.13 9.66 -4.62
N SER A 36 -27.00 10.46 -3.57
CA SER A 36 -26.51 11.86 -3.48
C SER A 36 -25.37 12.26 -4.44
N PRO A 37 -25.27 13.56 -4.82
CA PRO A 37 -24.52 14.00 -5.99
C PRO A 37 -23.02 13.81 -5.78
N VAL A 38 -22.50 12.67 -6.24
CA VAL A 38 -21.15 12.61 -6.78
C VAL A 38 -21.20 13.56 -7.96
N ASN A 39 -20.61 14.75 -7.78
CA ASN A 39 -20.49 15.77 -8.80
C ASN A 39 -20.22 15.08 -10.14
N ARG A 40 -20.99 15.46 -11.17
CA ARG A 40 -20.64 15.27 -12.58
C ARG A 40 -19.33 16.01 -12.82
N LEU A 41 -18.22 15.43 -12.39
CA LEU A 41 -16.89 15.82 -12.77
C LEU A 41 -16.71 15.29 -14.19
N ASN A 42 -16.64 16.24 -15.10
CA ASN A 42 -16.29 16.01 -16.49
C ASN A 42 -15.02 15.14 -16.53
N PRO A 43 -15.06 13.90 -17.06
CA PRO A 43 -14.01 12.89 -16.81
C PRO A 43 -12.64 13.15 -17.49
N LEU A 44 -12.39 14.35 -18.03
CA LEU A 44 -11.22 14.61 -18.88
C LEU A 44 -10.55 16.00 -18.71
N ALA A 45 -10.99 16.85 -17.79
CA ALA A 45 -10.44 18.21 -17.70
C ALA A 45 -9.39 18.35 -16.57
N TYR A 46 -8.12 18.12 -16.90
CA TYR A 46 -7.02 18.82 -16.22
C TYR A 46 -7.27 20.34 -16.38
N PRO A 47 -6.90 21.21 -15.42
CA PRO A 47 -6.93 22.65 -15.65
C PRO A 47 -6.01 23.00 -16.82
N HIS A 48 -6.58 23.07 -18.02
CA HIS A 48 -5.97 23.66 -19.19
C HIS A 48 -5.80 25.14 -18.89
N GLY A 49 -4.56 25.57 -18.65
CA GLY A 49 -4.27 26.99 -18.44
C GLY A 49 -3.43 27.28 -17.21
N ARG A 50 -2.21 26.73 -17.19
CA ARG A 50 -1.00 27.36 -16.64
C ARG A 50 0.16 26.41 -16.91
N SER A 51 1.25 26.93 -17.45
CA SER A 51 2.51 26.21 -17.69
C SER A 51 2.87 25.33 -16.48
N LEU A 52 2.53 24.04 -16.56
CA LEU A 52 2.86 23.06 -15.54
C LEU A 52 4.31 22.66 -15.82
N LYS A 53 5.21 22.89 -14.86
CA LYS A 53 6.61 22.45 -14.96
C LYS A 53 6.63 20.97 -15.40
N ARG A 54 7.21 20.69 -16.57
CA ARG A 54 7.30 19.34 -17.17
C ARG A 54 8.06 18.33 -16.29
N ASN A 55 8.78 18.81 -15.28
CA ASN A 55 9.38 18.02 -14.21
C ASN A 55 8.77 18.47 -12.88
N TYR A 56 7.81 17.71 -12.38
CA TYR A 56 7.15 17.98 -11.10
C TYR A 56 6.82 16.68 -10.39
N TRP A 57 7.16 16.60 -9.11
CA TRP A 57 6.64 15.54 -8.26
C TRP A 57 6.22 16.06 -6.90
N LYS A 58 5.23 15.38 -6.31
CA LYS A 58 4.78 15.65 -4.96
C LYS A 58 4.50 14.33 -4.26
N ALA A 59 5.25 14.08 -3.18
CA ALA A 59 5.08 12.95 -2.27
C ALA A 59 4.15 13.36 -1.12
N ASN A 60 2.88 13.03 -1.23
CA ASN A 60 1.84 13.11 -0.19
C ASN A 60 1.46 11.75 0.38
N ASP A 61 2.08 10.65 -0.07
CA ASP A 61 1.84 9.32 0.48
C ASP A 61 2.13 9.31 1.99
N PRO A 62 1.11 9.19 2.84
CA PRO A 62 1.30 9.31 4.28
C PRO A 62 2.02 8.07 4.84
N LEU A 63 3.04 8.34 5.66
CA LEU A 63 3.63 7.34 6.56
C LEU A 63 2.71 7.14 7.77
N ASP A 64 2.81 5.99 8.44
CA ASP A 64 2.18 5.76 9.75
C ASP A 64 3.21 5.58 10.88
N PRO A 65 4.07 6.59 11.14
CA PRO A 65 5.08 6.49 12.19
C PRO A 65 4.43 6.46 13.59
N VAL A 66 3.21 7.00 13.72
CA VAL A 66 2.50 7.09 14.99
C VAL A 66 2.12 5.71 15.49
N THR A 67 1.49 4.88 14.65
CA THR A 67 1.14 3.51 15.03
C THR A 67 2.37 2.70 15.38
N HIS A 68 3.45 2.82 14.60
CA HIS A 68 4.71 2.10 14.84
C HIS A 68 5.39 2.51 16.15
N VAL A 69 5.41 3.81 16.48
CA VAL A 69 5.91 4.31 17.78
C VAL A 69 5.08 3.77 18.95
N ILE A 70 3.74 3.79 18.83
CA ILE A 70 2.84 3.29 19.87
C ILE A 70 3.03 1.78 20.05
N ALA A 71 3.08 1.01 18.96
CA ALA A 71 3.30 -0.43 18.99
C ALA A 71 4.65 -0.78 19.66
N GLY A 72 5.74 -0.14 19.24
CA GLY A 72 7.05 -0.32 19.85
C GLY A 72 7.07 0.04 21.35
N THR A 73 6.34 1.09 21.74
CA THR A 73 6.18 1.49 23.15
C THR A 73 5.43 0.42 23.96
N VAL A 74 4.32 -0.10 23.43
CA VAL A 74 3.51 -1.14 24.08
C VAL A 74 4.33 -2.42 24.26
N ILE A 75 5.02 -2.88 23.21
CA ILE A 75 5.90 -4.06 23.23
C ILE A 75 6.99 -3.87 24.30
N SER A 76 7.68 -2.73 24.28
CA SER A 76 8.75 -2.47 25.24
C SER A 76 8.27 -2.49 26.69
N LYS A 77 7.13 -1.85 26.96
CA LYS A 77 6.55 -1.78 28.31
C LYS A 77 6.03 -3.12 28.81
N LEU A 78 5.61 -4.00 27.91
CA LEU A 78 5.12 -5.32 28.27
C LEU A 78 6.26 -6.24 28.72
N TRP A 79 7.32 -6.35 27.93
CA TRP A 79 8.39 -7.33 28.15
C TRP A 79 9.64 -6.78 28.85
N PHE A 80 10.09 -5.56 28.57
CA PHE A 80 11.41 -5.07 29.02
C PHE A 80 11.35 -4.04 30.14
N LYS A 81 10.30 -3.21 30.19
CA LYS A 81 10.01 -2.21 31.25
C LYS A 81 11.08 -1.13 31.50
N LYS A 82 12.26 -1.19 30.87
CA LYS A 82 13.37 -0.23 30.98
C LYS A 82 13.24 0.90 29.94
N LYS A 83 13.52 2.15 30.34
CA LYS A 83 13.41 3.34 29.46
C LYS A 83 14.32 3.25 28.22
N TRP A 84 15.55 2.80 28.39
CA TRP A 84 16.51 2.69 27.28
C TRP A 84 16.10 1.59 26.27
N ALA A 85 15.54 0.48 26.75
CA ALA A 85 15.05 -0.58 25.87
C ALA A 85 13.87 -0.10 25.02
N MET A 86 13.02 0.75 25.59
CA MET A 86 11.94 1.42 24.86
C MET A 86 12.46 2.34 23.77
N GLN A 87 13.51 3.12 24.05
CA GLN A 87 14.15 3.97 23.03
C GLN A 87 14.71 3.13 21.87
N VAL A 88 15.41 2.04 22.16
CA VAL A 88 15.97 1.15 21.13
C VAL A 88 14.87 0.54 20.26
N ILE A 89 13.82 -0.03 20.88
CA ILE A 89 12.69 -0.62 20.16
C ILE A 89 11.98 0.42 19.30
N VAL A 90 11.62 1.58 19.87
CA VAL A 90 10.86 2.63 19.16
C VAL A 90 11.67 3.21 18.00
N LEU A 91 12.95 3.51 18.21
CA LEU A 91 13.80 4.01 17.13
C LEU A 91 13.97 2.96 16.04
N SER A 92 14.14 1.69 16.42
CA SER A 92 14.28 0.59 15.44
C SER A 92 12.97 0.34 14.68
N ALA A 93 11.81 0.52 15.30
CA ALA A 93 10.51 0.45 14.64
C ALA A 93 10.26 1.60 13.65
N LEU A 94 11.09 2.65 13.64
CA LEU A 94 11.04 3.71 12.63
C LEU A 94 12.08 3.53 11.52
N LEU A 95 13.06 2.65 11.70
CA LEU A 95 14.16 2.48 10.74
C LEU A 95 13.72 2.02 9.34
N PRO A 96 12.75 1.09 9.17
CA PRO A 96 12.38 0.64 7.83
C PRO A 96 11.89 1.78 6.91
N ASP A 97 11.19 2.77 7.49
CA ASP A 97 10.63 3.93 6.77
C ASP A 97 11.67 5.02 6.45
N ILE A 98 12.96 4.82 6.78
CA ILE A 98 14.02 5.74 6.35
C ILE A 98 14.16 5.81 4.83
N ASP A 99 13.64 4.81 4.12
CA ASP A 99 13.53 4.78 2.67
C ASP A 99 12.68 5.93 2.10
N TYR A 100 11.85 6.60 2.91
CA TYR A 100 11.10 7.78 2.48
C TYR A 100 12.02 8.94 2.04
N ILE A 101 13.26 8.97 2.51
CA ILE A 101 14.29 9.92 2.06
C ILE A 101 14.50 9.83 0.54
N SER A 102 14.24 8.67 -0.08
CA SER A 102 14.29 8.50 -1.54
C SER A 102 13.39 9.49 -2.31
N ALA A 103 12.29 9.95 -1.70
CA ALA A 103 11.39 10.96 -2.27
C ALA A 103 12.07 12.32 -2.50
N LEU A 104 13.13 12.63 -1.74
CA LEU A 104 13.88 13.89 -1.86
C LEU A 104 14.77 13.91 -3.10
N PHE A 105 15.16 12.74 -3.62
CA PHE A 105 16.07 12.63 -4.76
C PHE A 105 15.32 12.62 -6.09
N SER A 106 14.34 11.73 -6.24
CA SER A 106 13.53 11.63 -7.46
C SER A 106 12.28 10.76 -7.26
N PRO A 107 11.22 10.94 -8.08
CA PRO A 107 10.05 10.07 -8.03
C PRO A 107 10.38 8.63 -8.46
N GLU A 108 11.37 8.43 -9.33
CA GLU A 108 11.86 7.10 -9.69
C GLU A 108 12.52 6.40 -8.49
N ALA A 109 13.34 7.13 -7.73
CA ALA A 109 13.97 6.58 -6.53
C ALA A 109 12.90 6.20 -5.51
N PHE A 110 11.88 7.04 -5.32
CA PHE A 110 10.75 6.73 -4.44
C PHE A 110 10.10 5.39 -4.78
N PHE A 111 9.61 5.18 -6.00
CA PHE A 111 8.94 3.92 -6.35
C PHE A 111 9.87 2.70 -6.34
N VAL A 112 11.17 2.89 -6.61
CA VAL A 112 12.13 1.77 -6.63
C VAL A 112 12.54 1.32 -5.23
N TYR A 113 12.72 2.26 -4.29
CA TYR A 113 13.28 1.97 -2.97
C TYR A 113 12.23 1.86 -1.88
N ARG A 114 11.08 2.52 -2.02
CA ARG A 114 10.05 2.54 -0.97
C ARG A 114 9.48 1.15 -0.72
N ARG A 115 9.45 0.77 0.56
CA ARG A 115 9.02 -0.54 1.08
C ARG A 115 9.77 -1.71 0.44
N GLY A 116 10.99 -1.43 -0.01
CA GLY A 116 11.86 -2.33 -0.73
C GLY A 116 12.86 -3.00 0.21
N ILE A 117 14.14 -2.67 0.02
CA ILE A 117 15.26 -3.34 0.72
C ILE A 117 15.19 -3.13 2.24
N THR A 118 14.74 -1.96 2.70
CA THR A 118 14.61 -1.60 4.13
C THR A 118 13.54 -2.39 4.88
N HIS A 119 12.64 -3.07 4.18
CA HIS A 119 11.64 -3.97 4.78
C HIS A 119 11.96 -5.45 4.53
N GLY A 120 13.06 -5.74 3.83
CA GLY A 120 13.50 -7.09 3.47
C GLY A 120 14.22 -7.82 4.60
N ILE A 121 14.23 -9.16 4.53
CA ILE A 121 14.85 -10.04 5.53
C ILE A 121 16.32 -9.72 5.79
N ALA A 122 17.08 -9.32 4.76
CA ALA A 122 18.46 -8.90 4.95
C ALA A 122 18.55 -7.66 5.84
N PHE A 123 17.70 -6.64 5.62
CA PHE A 123 17.69 -5.46 6.47
C PHE A 123 17.20 -5.79 7.88
N MET A 124 16.16 -6.61 8.01
CA MET A 124 15.64 -7.06 9.31
C MET A 124 16.73 -7.73 10.18
N LEU A 125 17.69 -8.42 9.57
CA LEU A 125 18.76 -9.10 10.29
C LEU A 125 20.04 -8.25 10.46
N LEU A 126 20.37 -7.41 9.48
CA LEU A 126 21.61 -6.62 9.46
C LEU A 126 21.48 -5.25 10.15
N ALA A 127 20.34 -4.56 10.03
CA ALA A 127 20.16 -3.26 10.68
C ALA A 127 20.27 -3.34 12.22
N PRO A 128 19.78 -4.39 12.91
CA PRO A 128 20.02 -4.58 14.34
C PRO A 128 21.50 -4.67 14.73
N VAL A 129 22.37 -5.23 13.87
CA VAL A 129 23.83 -5.25 14.10
C VAL A 129 24.36 -3.83 14.19
N LEU A 130 24.01 -2.98 13.22
CA LEU A 130 24.43 -1.58 13.18
C LEU A 130 23.92 -0.81 14.41
N VAL A 131 22.63 -0.96 14.74
CA VAL A 131 22.04 -0.34 15.94
C VAL A 131 22.77 -0.78 17.20
N SER A 132 23.15 -2.05 17.29
CA SER A 132 23.88 -2.61 18.44
C SER A 132 25.29 -2.04 18.57
N VAL A 133 26.03 -1.90 17.45
CA VAL A 133 27.35 -1.24 17.45
C VAL A 133 27.23 0.20 17.93
N ILE A 134 26.28 0.97 17.38
CA ILE A 134 26.08 2.39 17.71
C ILE A 134 25.68 2.55 19.17
N ALA A 135 24.67 1.79 19.63
CA ALA A 135 24.17 1.86 21.00
C ALA A 135 25.23 1.42 22.03
N SER A 136 26.05 0.42 21.70
CA SER A 136 27.15 -0.02 22.58
C SER A 136 28.22 1.05 22.71
N LYS A 137 28.61 1.71 21.61
CA LYS A 137 29.59 2.82 21.61
C LYS A 137 29.06 4.06 22.32
N ALA A 138 27.81 4.43 22.10
CA ALA A 138 27.18 5.61 22.72
C ALA A 138 27.07 5.53 24.25
N ASN A 139 27.07 4.32 24.82
CA ASN A 139 27.10 4.12 26.28
C ASN A 139 28.50 4.18 26.90
N GLY A 140 29.54 4.48 26.11
CA GLY A 140 30.77 5.08 26.58
C GLY A 140 31.71 4.20 27.41
N GLY A 141 31.69 2.87 27.30
CA GLY A 141 32.69 1.97 27.92
C GLY A 141 32.89 2.09 29.45
N ARG A 142 32.08 2.90 30.16
CA ARG A 142 32.34 3.41 31.52
C ARG A 142 31.33 2.94 32.56
N LYS A 143 30.67 1.79 32.36
CA LYS A 143 29.91 1.12 33.44
C LYS A 143 30.32 -0.34 33.55
N PRO A 144 30.40 -0.90 34.77
CA PRO A 144 30.78 -2.30 35.00
C PRO A 144 29.71 -3.31 34.57
N VAL A 145 28.57 -2.83 34.07
CA VAL A 145 27.55 -3.69 33.48
C VAL A 145 27.93 -3.87 32.02
N ARG A 146 28.50 -5.03 31.68
CA ARG A 146 28.53 -5.54 30.30
C ARG A 146 27.10 -5.52 29.76
N ARG A 147 26.68 -4.43 29.12
CA ARG A 147 25.45 -4.42 28.34
C ARG A 147 25.80 -5.12 27.05
N HIS A 148 25.27 -6.33 26.88
CA HIS A 148 25.69 -7.18 25.80
C HIS A 148 25.17 -6.61 24.49
N PHE A 149 26.05 -6.55 23.50
CA PHE A 149 25.71 -6.28 22.10
C PHE A 149 24.42 -7.00 21.66
N GLU A 150 24.27 -8.24 22.14
CA GLU A 150 23.10 -9.10 21.97
C GLU A 150 21.78 -8.47 22.47
N GLU A 151 21.77 -7.79 23.62
CA GLU A 151 20.55 -7.15 24.11
C GLU A 151 20.06 -6.06 23.16
N TYR A 152 20.97 -5.21 22.66
CA TYR A 152 20.62 -4.20 21.66
C TYR A 152 20.15 -4.82 20.35
N TYR A 153 20.76 -5.94 19.97
CA TYR A 153 20.41 -6.65 18.75
C TYR A 153 18.98 -7.15 18.82
N TYR A 154 18.61 -7.89 19.86
CA TYR A 154 17.26 -8.42 19.99
C TYR A 154 16.21 -7.33 20.18
N LEU A 155 16.51 -6.26 20.92
CA LEU A 155 15.61 -5.12 21.06
C LEU A 155 15.38 -4.41 19.72
N SER A 156 16.44 -4.22 18.93
CA SER A 156 16.33 -3.59 17.62
C SER A 156 15.58 -4.48 16.63
N LEU A 157 15.89 -5.78 16.62
CA LEU A 157 15.22 -6.79 15.81
C LEU A 157 13.71 -6.81 16.10
N ILE A 158 13.29 -6.81 17.38
CA ILE A 158 11.87 -6.75 17.75
C ILE A 158 11.20 -5.48 17.22
N GLY A 159 11.86 -4.33 17.31
CA GLY A 159 11.35 -3.07 16.78
C GLY A 159 11.11 -3.14 15.27
N ILE A 160 12.11 -3.57 14.51
CA ILE A 160 12.01 -3.69 13.04
C ILE A 160 10.97 -4.74 12.65
N LEU A 161 10.95 -5.91 13.30
CA LEU A 161 9.97 -6.96 13.02
C LEU A 161 8.54 -6.48 13.31
N SER A 162 8.32 -5.69 14.37
CA SER A 162 7.01 -5.14 14.67
C SER A 162 6.50 -4.19 13.58
N HIS A 163 7.40 -3.39 12.99
CA HIS A 163 7.09 -2.50 11.88
C HIS A 163 6.71 -3.29 10.63
N VAL A 164 7.59 -4.19 10.18
CA VAL A 164 7.36 -5.00 8.96
C VAL A 164 6.11 -5.87 9.11
N PHE A 165 5.86 -6.40 10.32
CA PHE A 165 4.64 -7.17 10.61
C PHE A 165 3.37 -6.35 10.38
N LEU A 166 3.29 -5.10 10.87
CA LEU A 166 2.11 -4.26 10.67
C LEU A 166 1.97 -3.83 9.21
N ASP A 167 3.08 -3.50 8.55
CA ASP A 167 3.09 -3.09 7.14
C ASP A 167 2.61 -4.21 6.19
N LEU A 168 2.82 -5.48 6.54
CA LEU A 168 2.27 -6.62 5.80
C LEU A 168 0.74 -6.62 5.74
N PHE A 169 0.03 -5.97 6.67
CA PHE A 169 -1.43 -5.88 6.62
C PHE A 169 -1.95 -4.76 5.72
N THR A 170 -1.08 -3.85 5.29
CA THR A 170 -1.44 -2.70 4.46
C THR A 170 -1.48 -3.04 2.96
N PRO A 171 -2.38 -2.44 2.17
CA PRO A 171 -2.53 -2.73 0.74
C PRO A 171 -1.31 -2.47 -0.16
N TYR A 172 -0.36 -1.63 0.27
CA TYR A 172 0.89 -1.44 -0.46
C TYR A 172 1.82 -2.66 -0.38
N GLY A 173 1.80 -3.36 0.75
CA GLY A 173 2.72 -4.46 1.01
C GLY A 173 4.16 -4.03 1.20
N VAL A 174 5.04 -5.03 1.35
CA VAL A 174 6.49 -4.87 1.53
C VAL A 174 7.24 -5.97 0.80
N ARG A 175 8.49 -5.71 0.37
CA ARG A 175 9.39 -6.74 -0.17
C ARG A 175 10.05 -7.55 0.95
N ALA A 176 9.25 -8.24 1.76
CA ALA A 176 9.69 -8.92 2.99
C ALA A 176 10.85 -9.92 2.79
N LEU A 177 10.99 -10.51 1.60
CA LEU A 177 12.03 -11.49 1.27
C LEU A 177 13.22 -10.90 0.50
N ALA A 178 13.30 -9.58 0.32
CA ALA A 178 14.44 -8.95 -0.33
C ALA A 178 15.76 -9.22 0.45
N PRO A 179 16.88 -9.48 -0.23
CA PRO A 179 17.10 -9.38 -1.69
C PRO A 179 16.83 -10.68 -2.48
N PHE A 180 16.41 -11.77 -1.83
CA PHE A 180 16.22 -13.07 -2.48
C PHE A 180 14.98 -13.08 -3.40
N ASP A 181 13.96 -12.31 -3.04
CA ASP A 181 12.74 -12.14 -3.84
C ASP A 181 12.28 -10.67 -3.80
N ALA A 182 12.05 -10.11 -4.99
CA ALA A 182 11.65 -8.72 -5.19
C ALA A 182 10.13 -8.50 -5.17
N ARG A 183 9.31 -9.55 -4.99
CA ARG A 183 7.85 -9.42 -4.95
C ARG A 183 7.37 -8.69 -3.69
N TYR A 184 6.30 -7.91 -3.86
CA TYR A 184 5.56 -7.33 -2.74
C TYR A 184 4.64 -8.38 -2.09
N TYR A 185 4.69 -8.44 -0.77
CA TYR A 185 3.90 -9.30 0.08
C TYR A 185 2.90 -8.48 0.88
N SER A 186 1.63 -8.88 0.90
CA SER A 186 0.58 -8.17 1.62
C SER A 186 -0.65 -9.03 1.91
N PHE A 187 -1.20 -8.89 3.12
CA PHE A 187 -2.56 -9.31 3.46
C PHE A 187 -3.62 -8.30 3.05
N ALA A 188 -3.22 -7.05 2.73
CA ALA A 188 -4.04 -5.96 2.21
C ALA A 188 -5.44 -5.85 2.84
N SER A 189 -5.50 -6.00 4.17
CA SER A 189 -6.73 -6.11 4.95
C SER A 189 -6.98 -4.91 5.85
N VAL A 190 -5.98 -4.04 6.02
CA VAL A 190 -6.03 -2.87 6.90
C VAL A 190 -5.67 -1.63 6.11
N TYR A 191 -6.41 -0.54 6.32
CA TYR A 191 -6.10 0.72 5.66
C TYR A 191 -4.74 1.24 6.15
N TYR A 192 -3.95 1.90 5.28
CA TYR A 192 -2.57 2.26 5.61
C TYR A 192 -2.44 3.13 6.88
N LEU A 193 -3.49 3.87 7.25
CA LEU A 193 -3.59 4.67 8.48
C LEU A 193 -4.87 4.28 9.21
N ASP A 194 -4.87 3.11 9.84
CA ASP A 194 -6.04 2.58 10.57
C ASP A 194 -6.04 3.09 12.02
N PRO A 195 -6.93 4.04 12.39
CA PRO A 195 -6.93 4.60 13.73
C PRO A 195 -7.37 3.58 14.79
N VAL A 196 -8.06 2.48 14.43
CA VAL A 196 -8.47 1.47 15.41
C VAL A 196 -7.25 0.84 16.07
N ILE A 197 -6.22 0.50 15.27
CA ILE A 197 -4.97 -0.09 15.78
C ILE A 197 -4.28 0.90 16.72
N ALA A 198 -4.07 2.13 16.25
CA ALA A 198 -3.43 3.18 17.04
C ALA A 198 -4.18 3.45 18.35
N LEU A 199 -5.51 3.56 18.31
CA LEU A 199 -6.35 3.86 19.47
C LEU A 199 -6.38 2.71 20.49
N VAL A 200 -6.49 1.46 20.04
CA VAL A 200 -6.48 0.29 20.94
C VAL A 200 -5.14 0.20 21.69
N LEU A 201 -4.03 0.32 20.96
CA LEU A 201 -2.70 0.27 21.56
C LEU A 201 -2.45 1.47 22.50
N PHE A 202 -2.88 2.66 22.08
CA PHE A 202 -2.77 3.87 22.91
C PHE A 202 -3.62 3.78 24.18
N ALA A 203 -4.85 3.26 24.10
CA ALA A 203 -5.72 3.05 25.25
C ALA A 203 -5.09 2.07 26.25
N GLY A 204 -4.57 0.94 25.77
CA GLY A 204 -3.82 -0.02 26.58
C GLY A 204 -2.62 0.63 27.28
N PHE A 205 -1.86 1.44 26.56
CA PHE A 205 -0.76 2.21 27.11
C PHE A 205 -1.22 3.21 28.20
N MET A 206 -2.31 3.96 27.98
CA MET A 206 -2.86 4.91 28.95
C MET A 206 -3.36 4.23 30.23
N VAL A 207 -4.08 3.11 30.10
CA VAL A 207 -4.50 2.30 31.25
C VAL A 207 -3.28 1.79 32.01
N SER A 208 -2.23 1.34 31.31
CA SER A 208 -1.00 0.87 31.95
C SER A 208 -0.28 1.95 32.77
N ARG A 209 -0.36 3.20 32.32
CA ARG A 209 0.21 4.35 33.01
C ARG A 209 -0.61 4.74 34.24
N ARG A 210 -1.94 4.73 34.13
CA ARG A 210 -2.87 5.16 35.19
C ARG A 210 -3.06 4.10 36.27
N LYS A 211 -3.13 2.81 35.90
CA LYS A 211 -3.44 1.70 36.80
C LYS A 211 -2.27 0.71 36.84
N ARG A 212 -1.22 1.08 37.59
CA ARG A 212 0.04 0.30 37.69
C ARG A 212 -0.17 -1.18 38.01
N LYS A 213 -1.12 -1.52 38.89
CA LYS A 213 -1.50 -2.90 39.24
C LYS A 213 -1.92 -3.73 38.02
N TYR A 214 -2.54 -3.11 37.02
CA TYR A 214 -3.05 -3.77 35.82
C TYR A 214 -2.20 -3.49 34.58
N ALA A 215 -1.00 -2.91 34.72
CA ALA A 215 -0.25 -2.40 33.58
C ALA A 215 0.10 -3.46 32.54
N VAL A 216 0.65 -4.60 32.97
CA VAL A 216 0.98 -5.73 32.08
C VAL A 216 -0.28 -6.29 31.41
N LYS A 217 -1.35 -6.48 32.20
CA LYS A 217 -2.63 -6.99 31.68
C LYS A 217 -3.22 -6.06 30.62
N ALA A 218 -3.22 -4.75 30.86
CA ALA A 218 -3.76 -3.76 29.92
C ALA A 218 -2.99 -3.74 28.58
N LEU A 219 -1.66 -3.81 28.63
CA LEU A 219 -0.83 -3.87 27.42
C LEU A 219 -1.04 -5.20 26.67
N ALA A 220 -1.10 -6.32 27.38
CA ALA A 220 -1.34 -7.63 26.78
C ALA A 220 -2.73 -7.70 26.12
N VAL A 221 -3.78 -7.22 26.80
CA VAL A 221 -5.13 -7.14 26.24
C VAL A 221 -5.17 -6.27 25.00
N ALA A 222 -4.51 -5.11 24.99
CA ALA A 222 -4.46 -4.25 23.81
C ALA A 222 -3.76 -4.92 22.62
N LEU A 223 -2.65 -5.64 22.85
CA LEU A 223 -2.00 -6.43 21.79
C LEU A 223 -2.90 -7.56 21.29
N VAL A 224 -3.57 -8.29 22.18
CA VAL A 224 -4.50 -9.36 21.78
C VAL A 224 -5.66 -8.81 20.96
N ILE A 225 -6.27 -7.71 21.37
CA ILE A 225 -7.34 -7.04 20.60
C ILE A 225 -6.82 -6.63 19.22
N CYS A 226 -5.61 -6.05 19.15
CA CYS A 226 -4.98 -5.69 17.88
C CYS A 226 -4.79 -6.91 16.97
N LEU A 227 -4.23 -8.01 17.48
CA LEU A 227 -4.03 -9.24 16.71
C LEU A 227 -5.35 -9.88 16.25
N VAL A 228 -6.37 -9.89 17.11
CA VAL A 228 -7.72 -10.35 16.76
C VAL A 228 -8.33 -9.47 15.68
N TYR A 229 -8.16 -8.15 15.78
CA TYR A 229 -8.61 -7.20 14.75
C TYR A 229 -7.93 -7.46 13.40
N LEU A 230 -6.61 -7.59 13.37
CA LEU A 230 -5.84 -7.90 12.15
C LEU A 230 -6.29 -9.23 11.50
N GLY A 231 -6.45 -10.27 12.32
CA GLY A 231 -6.95 -11.58 11.87
C GLY A 231 -8.38 -11.50 11.33
N GLY A 232 -9.27 -10.84 12.07
CA GLY A 232 -10.67 -10.62 11.67
C GLY A 232 -10.80 -9.83 10.38
N ARG A 233 -10.04 -8.73 10.24
CA ARG A 233 -9.97 -7.94 9.00
C ARG A 233 -9.53 -8.77 7.81
N THR A 234 -8.55 -9.65 8.01
CA THR A 234 -8.05 -10.55 6.95
C THR A 234 -9.10 -11.59 6.56
N ALA A 235 -9.83 -12.14 7.54
CA ALA A 235 -10.95 -13.05 7.27
C ALA A 235 -12.10 -12.37 6.52
N ILE A 236 -12.49 -11.15 6.93
CA ILE A 236 -13.53 -10.37 6.25
C ILE A 236 -13.11 -10.02 4.82
N ARG A 237 -11.84 -9.64 4.60
CA ARG A 237 -11.30 -9.42 3.24
C ARG A 237 -11.46 -10.66 2.37
N HIS A 238 -11.17 -11.84 2.91
CA HIS A 238 -11.32 -13.10 2.19
C HIS A 238 -12.78 -13.37 1.81
N ALA A 239 -13.72 -13.07 2.70
CA ALA A 239 -15.14 -13.11 2.41
C ALA A 239 -15.53 -12.10 1.32
N ALA A 240 -15.03 -10.86 1.39
CA ALA A 240 -15.25 -9.83 0.37
C ALA A 240 -14.73 -10.27 -1.02
N PHE A 241 -13.54 -10.86 -1.08
CA PHE A 241 -12.95 -11.37 -2.32
C PHE A 241 -13.74 -12.55 -2.90
N SER A 242 -14.23 -13.44 -2.04
CA SER A 242 -15.07 -14.57 -2.46
C SER A 242 -16.44 -14.11 -2.95
N PHE A 243 -17.05 -13.16 -2.24
CA PHE A 243 -18.30 -12.51 -2.64
C PHE A 243 -18.14 -11.78 -3.99
N ALA A 244 -17.08 -11.00 -4.16
CA ALA A 244 -16.80 -10.29 -5.40
C ALA A 244 -16.69 -11.26 -6.59
N ARG A 245 -15.97 -12.38 -6.45
CA ARG A 245 -15.85 -13.39 -7.50
C ARG A 245 -17.17 -14.07 -7.85
N ALA A 246 -18.04 -14.29 -6.87
CA ALA A 246 -19.35 -14.88 -7.11
C ALA A 246 -20.34 -13.89 -7.75
N LYS A 247 -20.27 -12.60 -7.38
CA LYS A 247 -21.20 -11.56 -7.85
C LYS A 247 -20.80 -10.96 -9.19
N LEU A 248 -19.50 -10.87 -9.46
CA LEU A 248 -18.92 -10.28 -10.66
C LEU A 248 -18.45 -11.40 -11.61
N ASP A 249 -19.38 -12.26 -12.01
CA ASP A 249 -19.14 -13.46 -12.84
C ASP A 249 -18.45 -13.19 -14.18
N ASN A 250 -18.75 -12.06 -14.81
CA ASN A 250 -18.15 -11.61 -16.08
C ASN A 250 -16.80 -10.91 -15.90
N TYR A 251 -16.28 -10.86 -14.67
CA TYR A 251 -15.08 -10.10 -14.32
C TYR A 251 -14.01 -10.96 -13.67
N ILE A 252 -12.76 -10.68 -14.03
CA ILE A 252 -11.61 -11.15 -13.27
C ILE A 252 -11.33 -10.14 -12.17
N VAL A 253 -11.72 -10.45 -10.93
CA VAL A 253 -11.40 -9.65 -9.75
C VAL A 253 -9.89 -9.66 -9.52
N ARG A 254 -9.26 -8.50 -9.66
CA ARG A 254 -7.81 -8.31 -9.58
C ARG A 254 -7.36 -8.00 -8.16
N SER A 255 -8.07 -7.11 -7.48
CA SER A 255 -7.75 -6.70 -6.12
C SER A 255 -9.00 -6.34 -5.32
N ILE A 256 -8.90 -6.54 -4.01
CA ILE A 256 -9.84 -6.07 -3.00
C ILE A 256 -9.04 -5.34 -1.93
N SER A 257 -9.35 -4.06 -1.74
CA SER A 257 -8.66 -3.13 -0.85
C SER A 257 -9.60 -2.65 0.26
N PRO A 258 -9.08 -2.40 1.48
CA PRO A 258 -9.89 -1.92 2.58
C PRO A 258 -10.33 -0.47 2.35
N MET A 259 -11.60 -0.17 2.60
CA MET A 259 -12.09 1.21 2.66
C MET A 259 -11.68 1.86 4.00
N PRO A 260 -11.43 3.19 4.04
CA PRO A 260 -11.15 3.90 5.28
C PRO A 260 -12.30 3.75 6.27
N LEU A 261 -11.98 3.35 7.50
CA LEU A 261 -12.93 3.25 8.64
C LEU A 261 -14.13 2.29 8.44
N SER A 262 -14.17 1.51 7.36
CA SER A 262 -15.26 0.57 7.11
C SER A 262 -14.81 -0.87 7.30
N LEU A 263 -15.59 -1.63 8.07
CA LEU A 263 -15.42 -3.07 8.24
C LEU A 263 -15.98 -3.87 7.07
N TRP A 264 -17.11 -3.41 6.53
CA TRP A 264 -17.94 -4.19 5.60
C TRP A 264 -17.77 -3.78 4.15
N GLN A 265 -17.25 -2.57 3.91
CA GLN A 265 -17.06 -2.03 2.56
C GLN A 265 -15.62 -2.21 2.10
N TRP A 266 -15.47 -2.70 0.88
CA TRP A 266 -14.19 -3.02 0.28
C TRP A 266 -14.15 -2.53 -1.16
N TRP A 267 -13.07 -1.87 -1.54
CA TRP A 267 -12.88 -1.40 -2.90
C TRP A 267 -12.40 -2.53 -3.79
N TYR A 268 -13.03 -2.75 -4.94
CA TYR A 268 -12.61 -3.74 -5.92
C TYR A 268 -11.99 -3.09 -7.16
N VAL A 269 -11.03 -3.80 -7.75
CA VAL A 269 -10.60 -3.60 -9.13
C VAL A 269 -10.86 -4.88 -9.89
N ALA A 270 -11.58 -4.78 -10.99
CA ALA A 270 -12.01 -5.89 -11.82
C ALA A 270 -11.63 -5.64 -13.28
N ARG A 271 -11.36 -6.71 -14.03
CA ARG A 271 -10.98 -6.64 -15.46
C ARG A 271 -11.89 -7.54 -16.28
N LEU A 272 -12.36 -7.04 -17.42
CA LEU A 272 -13.13 -7.82 -18.40
C LEU A 272 -12.20 -8.46 -19.44
N ALA A 273 -12.74 -9.41 -20.23
CA ALA A 273 -12.01 -10.09 -21.29
C ALA A 273 -11.50 -9.15 -22.40
N ASP A 274 -12.21 -8.04 -22.67
CA ASP A 274 -11.82 -7.01 -23.64
C ASP A 274 -10.64 -6.14 -23.17
N GLY A 275 -10.20 -6.31 -21.91
CA GLY A 275 -9.13 -5.55 -21.27
C GLY A 275 -9.60 -4.27 -20.57
N SER A 276 -10.88 -3.92 -20.66
CA SER A 276 -11.46 -2.82 -19.90
C SER A 276 -11.49 -3.17 -18.41
N LYS A 277 -11.49 -2.14 -17.56
CA LYS A 277 -11.44 -2.29 -16.10
C LYS A 277 -12.66 -1.64 -15.47
N ARG A 278 -13.10 -2.17 -14.33
CA ARG A 278 -14.13 -1.58 -13.47
C ARG A 278 -13.60 -1.44 -12.06
N THR A 279 -14.06 -0.40 -11.38
CA THR A 279 -13.81 -0.21 -9.96
C THR A 279 -15.12 0.10 -9.25
N GLY A 280 -15.17 -0.22 -7.96
CA GLY A 280 -16.37 -0.03 -7.18
C GLY A 280 -16.23 -0.55 -5.75
N VAL A 281 -17.36 -0.60 -5.05
CA VAL A 281 -17.43 -1.03 -3.67
C VAL A 281 -18.21 -2.33 -3.57
N ILE A 282 -17.63 -3.32 -2.89
CA ILE A 282 -18.36 -4.45 -2.32
C ILE A 282 -18.84 -4.06 -0.93
N ASP A 283 -20.14 -4.15 -0.68
CA ASP A 283 -20.73 -3.98 0.65
C ASP A 283 -21.24 -5.34 1.14
N LEU A 284 -20.48 -5.94 2.04
CA LEU A 284 -20.82 -7.25 2.61
C LEU A 284 -22.05 -7.20 3.51
N LEU A 285 -22.36 -6.07 4.13
CA LEU A 285 -23.51 -5.93 5.02
C LEU A 285 -24.79 -5.82 4.20
N ALA A 286 -24.75 -5.04 3.12
CA ALA A 286 -25.86 -4.94 2.18
C ALA A 286 -25.98 -6.15 1.24
N GLY A 287 -24.96 -7.03 1.19
CA GLY A 287 -24.91 -8.16 0.26
C GLY A 287 -24.93 -7.72 -1.21
N ASN A 288 -24.31 -6.59 -1.52
CA ASN A 288 -24.35 -6.00 -2.86
C ASN A 288 -23.02 -5.38 -3.30
N SER A 289 -22.91 -5.07 -4.59
CA SER A 289 -21.78 -4.38 -5.18
C SER A 289 -22.25 -3.12 -5.93
N TYR A 290 -21.49 -2.04 -5.84
CA TYR A 290 -21.77 -0.77 -6.49
C TYR A 290 -20.60 -0.39 -7.37
N GLU A 291 -20.82 -0.32 -8.69
CA GLU A 291 -19.82 0.18 -9.62
C GLU A 291 -19.64 1.69 -9.43
N ALA A 292 -18.39 2.14 -9.35
CA ALA A 292 -18.04 3.54 -9.20
C ALA A 292 -17.50 4.15 -10.51
N ALA A 293 -16.68 3.40 -11.24
CA ALA A 293 -16.10 3.88 -12.50
C ALA A 293 -15.76 2.75 -13.47
N ALA A 294 -15.85 3.10 -14.76
CA ALA A 294 -15.42 2.28 -15.86
C ALA A 294 -14.22 2.89 -16.58
N TYR A 295 -13.23 2.06 -16.89
CA TYR A 295 -12.04 2.44 -17.62
C TYR A 295 -11.95 1.64 -18.91
N PRO A 296 -11.71 2.28 -20.08
CA PRO A 296 -11.51 1.57 -21.33
C PRO A 296 -10.26 0.68 -21.26
N PRO A 297 -10.07 -0.22 -22.23
CA PRO A 297 -8.82 -0.97 -22.33
C PRO A 297 -7.61 -0.05 -22.34
N ASP A 298 -6.53 -0.48 -21.70
CA ASP A 298 -5.28 0.30 -21.66
C ASP A 298 -4.79 0.64 -23.06
N SER A 299 -4.23 1.84 -23.22
CA SER A 299 -3.70 2.32 -24.49
C SER A 299 -2.64 1.37 -25.05
N ARG A 300 -2.84 0.99 -26.32
CA ARG A 300 -1.94 0.11 -27.09
C ARG A 300 -0.97 0.89 -27.99
N SER A 301 -0.86 2.21 -27.82
CA SER A 301 0.03 3.02 -28.65
C SER A 301 1.50 2.62 -28.45
N SER A 302 2.31 2.74 -29.51
CA SER A 302 3.76 2.49 -29.44
C SER A 302 4.44 3.36 -28.38
N LEU A 303 3.97 4.61 -28.24
CA LEU A 303 4.43 5.54 -27.21
C LEU A 303 4.03 5.11 -25.79
N ALA A 304 2.86 4.49 -25.59
CA ALA A 304 2.51 3.89 -24.30
C ALA A 304 3.45 2.73 -23.95
N ALA A 305 3.85 1.92 -24.93
CA ALA A 305 4.85 0.86 -24.72
C ALA A 305 6.24 1.43 -24.34
N VAL A 306 6.65 2.53 -24.98
CA VAL A 306 7.89 3.26 -24.60
C VAL A 306 7.79 3.82 -23.19
N ALA A 307 6.68 4.48 -22.84
CA ALA A 307 6.45 5.04 -21.51
C ALA A 307 6.52 3.97 -20.41
N ARG A 308 5.92 2.79 -20.62
CA ARG A 308 5.95 1.64 -19.68
C ARG A 308 7.36 1.17 -19.33
N ARG A 309 8.33 1.36 -20.24
CA ARG A 309 9.75 0.99 -20.03
C ARG A 309 10.57 2.05 -19.32
N THR A 310 10.02 3.26 -19.12
CA THR A 310 10.71 4.28 -18.33
C THR A 310 10.80 3.85 -16.86
N ARG A 311 11.91 4.16 -16.19
CA ARG A 311 12.15 3.79 -14.78
C ARG A 311 11.03 4.26 -13.84
N LEU A 312 10.44 5.42 -14.15
CA LEU A 312 9.33 5.98 -13.37
C LEU A 312 8.07 5.13 -13.51
N ALA A 313 7.64 4.84 -14.75
CA ALA A 313 6.43 4.06 -15.00
C ALA A 313 6.60 2.60 -14.59
N SER A 314 7.78 2.00 -14.82
CA SER A 314 8.05 0.62 -14.42
C SER A 314 8.04 0.48 -12.90
N GLY A 315 8.66 1.39 -12.16
CA GLY A 315 8.59 1.42 -10.69
C GLY A 315 7.16 1.61 -10.18
N PHE A 316 6.38 2.50 -10.81
CA PHE A 316 4.97 2.67 -10.46
C PHE A 316 4.14 1.42 -10.70
N LEU A 317 4.33 0.75 -11.85
CA LEU A 317 3.60 -0.46 -12.22
C LEU A 317 4.00 -1.68 -11.39
N ASP A 318 5.22 -1.70 -10.85
CA ASP A 318 5.65 -2.74 -9.92
C ASP A 318 4.86 -2.69 -8.60
N VAL A 319 4.55 -1.48 -8.13
CA VAL A 319 3.66 -1.26 -6.97
C VAL A 319 2.19 -1.43 -7.35
N PHE A 320 1.78 -0.93 -8.53
CA PHE A 320 0.40 -0.90 -9.00
C PHE A 320 0.22 -1.62 -10.35
N PRO A 321 0.26 -2.96 -10.38
CA PRO A 321 0.25 -3.73 -11.63
C PRO A 321 -1.07 -3.60 -12.42
N ASP A 322 -2.18 -3.29 -11.74
CA ASP A 322 -3.49 -3.11 -12.34
C ASP A 322 -3.85 -1.64 -12.63
N ALA A 323 -2.86 -0.74 -12.59
CA ALA A 323 -3.05 0.66 -12.97
C ALA A 323 -3.63 0.80 -14.38
N HIS A 324 -4.49 1.81 -14.58
CA HIS A 324 -5.00 2.16 -15.91
C HIS A 324 -3.98 3.01 -16.67
N VAL A 325 -3.82 2.73 -17.96
CA VAL A 325 -2.89 3.45 -18.83
C VAL A 325 -3.63 4.10 -19.99
N GLU A 326 -3.59 5.42 -20.03
CA GLU A 326 -4.18 6.24 -21.10
C GLU A 326 -3.08 7.03 -21.82
N ALA A 327 -3.27 7.29 -23.11
CA ALA A 327 -2.38 8.15 -23.88
C ALA A 327 -3.20 9.24 -24.56
N SER A 328 -2.84 10.49 -24.32
CA SER A 328 -3.47 11.67 -24.93
C SER A 328 -2.41 12.58 -25.54
N LYS A 329 -2.82 13.55 -26.35
CA LYS A 329 -1.93 14.63 -26.79
C LYS A 329 -2.13 15.85 -25.89
N ASP A 330 -1.04 16.50 -25.50
CA ASP A 330 -1.13 17.82 -24.86
C ASP A 330 -1.28 18.95 -25.90
N GLY A 331 -1.55 20.17 -25.43
CA GLY A 331 -1.69 21.35 -26.28
C GLY A 331 -0.39 21.78 -26.98
N GLU A 332 0.74 21.14 -26.68
CA GLU A 332 2.06 21.42 -27.24
C GLU A 332 2.51 20.29 -28.21
N GLY A 333 1.64 19.31 -28.49
CA GLY A 333 1.89 18.22 -29.43
C GLY A 333 2.66 17.03 -28.86
N HIS A 334 2.99 17.00 -27.57
CA HIS A 334 3.55 15.82 -26.92
C HIS A 334 2.46 14.77 -26.70
N THR A 335 2.86 13.50 -26.74
CA THR A 335 2.02 12.41 -26.23
C THR A 335 2.25 12.25 -24.74
N VAL A 336 1.19 12.41 -23.96
CA VAL A 336 1.20 12.23 -22.51
C VAL A 336 0.64 10.85 -22.22
N VAL A 337 1.47 9.99 -21.64
CA VAL A 337 1.03 8.67 -21.17
C VAL A 337 0.83 8.72 -19.67
N THR A 338 -0.41 8.54 -19.22
CA THR A 338 -0.82 8.63 -17.83
C THR A 338 -1.07 7.23 -17.27
N PHE A 339 -0.49 6.96 -16.12
CA PHE A 339 -0.62 5.73 -15.33
C PHE A 339 -1.37 6.08 -14.04
N ARG A 340 -2.53 5.47 -13.81
CA ARG A 340 -3.40 5.76 -12.67
C ARG A 340 -3.64 4.51 -11.82
N ALA A 341 -3.31 4.55 -10.53
CA ALA A 341 -3.54 3.40 -9.65
C ALA A 341 -5.04 3.25 -9.34
N LEU A 342 -5.63 2.12 -9.73
CA LEU A 342 -7.06 1.87 -9.56
C LEU A 342 -7.42 1.36 -8.15
N SER A 343 -6.48 0.75 -7.43
CA SER A 343 -6.70 0.23 -6.07
C SER A 343 -7.05 1.30 -5.03
N TYR A 344 -6.87 2.57 -5.39
CA TYR A 344 -7.10 3.75 -4.54
C TYR A 344 -7.89 4.84 -5.24
N SER A 345 -8.51 4.57 -6.40
CA SER A 345 -9.25 5.60 -7.15
C SER A 345 -10.54 6.06 -6.45
N PHE A 346 -10.92 5.44 -5.34
CA PHE A 346 -11.92 5.97 -4.41
C PHE A 346 -11.43 7.19 -3.62
N MET A 347 -10.12 7.33 -3.44
CA MET A 347 -9.51 8.58 -3.02
C MET A 347 -9.42 9.50 -4.23
N ASN A 348 -9.54 10.81 -4.01
CA ASN A 348 -9.45 11.87 -5.02
C ASN A 348 -8.55 11.49 -6.23
N GLU A 349 -9.04 11.69 -7.46
CA GLU A 349 -8.58 11.00 -8.68
C GLU A 349 -7.07 11.06 -8.98
N PHE A 350 -6.35 11.99 -8.37
CA PHE A 350 -4.92 12.26 -8.61
C PHE A 350 -3.97 11.71 -7.55
N LYS A 351 -4.47 11.04 -6.50
CA LYS A 351 -3.61 10.67 -5.35
C LYS A 351 -2.50 9.66 -5.67
N PHE A 352 -2.58 8.94 -6.80
CA PHE A 352 -1.50 8.05 -7.28
C PHE A 352 -1.48 8.02 -8.81
N THR A 353 -0.77 8.99 -9.42
CA THR A 353 -0.70 9.16 -10.87
C THR A 353 0.71 9.49 -11.33
N VAL A 354 1.18 8.78 -12.36
CA VAL A 354 2.44 9.06 -13.06
C VAL A 354 2.11 9.47 -14.49
N MET A 355 2.78 10.50 -15.01
CA MET A 355 2.65 10.94 -16.39
C MET A 355 4.04 11.03 -17.04
N VAL A 356 4.17 10.44 -18.22
CA VAL A 356 5.37 10.49 -19.04
C VAL A 356 5.05 11.27 -20.30
N TYR A 357 5.76 12.37 -20.52
CA TYR A 357 5.62 13.21 -21.71
C TYR A 357 6.62 12.73 -22.75
N LEU A 358 6.13 12.35 -23.93
CA LEU A 358 6.93 11.85 -25.04
C LEU A 358 6.76 12.78 -26.24
N ASN A 359 7.87 13.13 -26.89
CA ASN A 359 7.80 13.81 -28.19
C ASN A 359 7.40 12.81 -29.30
N SER A 360 7.27 13.30 -30.53
CA SER A 360 6.92 12.48 -31.71
C SER A 360 7.92 11.35 -32.00
N SER A 361 9.18 11.49 -31.59
CA SER A 361 10.21 10.45 -31.73
C SER A 361 10.28 9.46 -30.57
N GLY A 362 9.39 9.56 -29.58
CA GLY A 362 9.37 8.68 -28.41
C GLY A 362 10.44 8.98 -27.35
N LYS A 363 11.13 10.12 -27.45
CA LYS A 363 12.04 10.60 -26.42
C LYS A 363 11.24 11.25 -25.28
N VAL A 364 11.65 10.96 -24.04
CA VAL A 364 11.05 11.56 -22.84
C VAL A 364 11.35 13.06 -22.79
N ALA A 365 10.30 13.86 -22.89
CA ALA A 365 10.33 15.32 -22.83
C ALA A 365 10.00 15.87 -21.43
N GLY A 366 9.44 15.04 -20.55
CA GLY A 366 9.05 15.43 -19.19
C GLY A 366 8.47 14.27 -18.39
N ARG A 367 8.41 14.45 -17.07
CA ARG A 367 7.88 13.48 -16.11
C ARG A 367 7.11 14.20 -15.01
N LYS A 368 5.92 13.70 -14.71
CA LYS A 368 5.13 14.16 -13.57
C LYS A 368 4.71 12.98 -12.72
N ALA A 369 4.78 13.13 -11.40
CA ALA A 369 4.34 12.09 -10.49
C ALA A 369 3.68 12.68 -9.24
N VAL A 370 2.50 12.17 -8.90
CA VAL A 370 1.76 12.54 -7.69
C VAL A 370 1.47 11.24 -6.96
N PHE A 371 1.95 11.10 -5.74
CA PHE A 371 1.80 9.90 -4.92
C PHE A 371 1.76 10.28 -3.45
#